data_AF-A0A377M2T4-F1
#
_entry.id   AF-A0A377M2T4-F1
#
_cell.length_a   1.000
_cell.length_b   1.000
_cell.length_c   1.000
_cell.angle_alpha   90.00
_cell.angle_beta   90.00
_cell.angle_gamma   90.00
#
_symmetry.space_group_name_H-M   'P 1'
#
loop_
_entity.id
_entity.type
_entity.pdbx_description
1 polymer ?
#
loop_
_entity_poly.entity_id
_entity_poly.type
_entity_poly.pdbx_seq_one_letter_code
_entity_poly.pdbx_strand_id
1 'polypeptide(L)'
;MKRTVFTPALLTTALLIAMQAAHAGPQAHVVCSYSHTLGDDAIMMFGMPNQAMWHDFFGNTHTDAFSTRETLRQHEETTCDNKADGSAYWAPSQRLPDGTVVKPAYQKTYYQASKVDAYPLHPFPAGLSLLAGDHHGSTPNPISAFYARTGMAIATKSGRCAGCVKLTMPSSLILAFNFRTAGTV
;
A
#
# COMPACT_ATOMS: atom_id res chain seq x y z
N MET A 1 -34.66 2.15 71.99
CA MET A 1 -33.31 2.33 71.41
C MET A 1 -32.79 0.98 70.92
N LYS A 2 -32.82 0.71 69.61
CA LYS A 2 -32.06 -0.36 68.96
C LYS A 2 -31.64 0.19 67.59
N ARG A 3 -30.34 0.46 67.42
CA ARG A 3 -29.74 0.93 66.17
C ARG A 3 -29.08 -0.25 65.49
N THR A 4 -29.73 -0.79 64.47
CA THR A 4 -29.17 -1.82 63.57
C THR A 4 -28.29 -1.11 62.55
N VAL A 5 -27.00 -1.45 62.53
CA VAL A 5 -26.03 -0.95 61.56
C VAL A 5 -25.98 -1.95 60.40
N PHE A 6 -26.36 -1.52 59.20
CA PHE A 6 -26.15 -2.27 57.97
C PHE A 6 -24.89 -1.72 57.28
N THR A 7 -23.85 -2.54 57.18
CA THR A 7 -22.69 -2.31 56.33
C THR A 7 -22.92 -2.96 54.96
N PRO A 8 -22.95 -2.22 53.85
CA PRO A 8 -23.00 -2.84 52.52
C PRO A 8 -21.56 -3.20 52.11
N ALA A 9 -21.30 -4.49 51.89
CA ALA A 9 -20.10 -4.94 51.23
C ALA A 9 -20.24 -4.64 49.73
N LEU A 10 -19.50 -3.64 49.22
CA LEU A 10 -19.34 -3.42 47.79
C LEU A 10 -18.48 -4.55 47.21
N LEU A 11 -19.10 -5.47 46.45
CA LEU A 11 -18.37 -6.33 45.52
C LEU A 11 -17.97 -5.51 44.29
N THR A 12 -16.71 -5.10 44.21
CA THR A 12 -16.10 -4.59 42.97
C THR A 12 -15.60 -5.76 42.15
N THR A 13 -16.36 -6.21 41.15
CA THR A 13 -15.87 -7.12 40.11
C THR A 13 -14.96 -6.33 39.15
N ALA A 14 -13.64 -6.42 39.37
CA ALA A 14 -12.64 -5.90 38.44
C ALA A 14 -12.64 -6.78 37.18
N LEU A 15 -13.25 -6.28 36.10
CA LEU A 15 -13.20 -6.91 34.78
C LEU A 15 -11.81 -6.64 34.18
N LEU A 16 -10.89 -7.59 34.33
CA LEU A 16 -9.58 -7.57 33.66
C LEU A 16 -9.79 -7.80 32.16
N ILE A 17 -9.91 -6.72 31.40
CA ILE A 17 -9.79 -6.77 29.94
C ILE A 17 -8.32 -7.04 29.65
N ALA A 18 -7.97 -8.29 29.36
CA ALA A 18 -6.68 -8.62 28.78
C ALA A 18 -6.59 -7.86 27.45
N MET A 19 -5.80 -6.78 27.42
CA MET A 19 -5.40 -6.15 26.16
C MET A 19 -4.55 -7.17 25.42
N GLN A 20 -5.20 -7.93 24.55
CA GLN A 20 -4.50 -8.74 23.57
C GLN A 20 -3.77 -7.76 22.66
N ALA A 21 -2.49 -7.53 22.92
CA ALA A 21 -1.62 -6.85 21.99
C ALA A 21 -1.57 -7.71 20.73
N ALA A 22 -2.37 -7.33 19.73
CA ALA A 22 -2.27 -7.90 18.40
C ALA A 22 -0.87 -7.58 17.89
N HIS A 23 0.03 -8.55 17.96
CA HIS A 23 1.40 -8.40 17.47
C HIS A 23 1.35 -8.41 15.95
N ALA A 24 1.04 -7.26 15.35
CA ALA A 24 1.31 -7.04 13.94
C ALA A 24 2.82 -7.23 13.75
N GLY A 25 3.22 -8.19 12.93
CA GLY A 25 4.63 -8.34 12.57
C GLY A 25 5.17 -7.03 11.98
N PRO A 26 6.50 -6.82 11.96
CA PRO A 26 7.11 -5.56 11.56
C PRO A 26 6.80 -5.23 10.09
N GLN A 27 5.72 -4.49 9.87
CA GLN A 27 5.19 -4.16 8.55
C GLN A 27 4.66 -2.73 8.51
N ALA A 28 4.94 -2.04 7.41
CA ALA A 28 4.25 -0.81 7.02
C ALA A 28 3.36 -1.14 5.81
N HIS A 29 2.08 -0.80 5.85
CA HIS A 29 1.17 -1.07 4.75
C HIS A 29 0.05 -0.04 4.66
N VAL A 30 -0.50 0.07 3.45
CA VAL A 30 -1.72 0.82 3.15
C VAL A 30 -2.53 0.11 2.07
N VAL A 31 -3.83 0.31 2.11
CA VAL A 31 -4.77 -0.10 1.06
C VAL A 31 -5.43 1.14 0.50
N CYS A 32 -5.23 1.40 -0.79
CA CYS A 32 -5.68 2.62 -1.44
C CYS A 32 -6.59 2.29 -2.61
N SER A 33 -7.74 2.95 -2.66
CA SER A 33 -8.65 2.86 -3.80
C SER A 33 -8.05 3.57 -5.02
N TYR A 34 -8.56 3.24 -6.20
CA TYR A 34 -8.23 3.98 -7.43
C TYR A 34 -8.48 5.49 -7.26
N SER A 35 -7.54 6.30 -7.78
CA SER A 35 -7.67 7.76 -7.88
C SER A 35 -8.02 8.18 -9.31
N HIS A 36 -7.06 8.09 -10.23
CA HIS A 36 -7.19 8.51 -11.62
C HIS A 36 -6.22 7.74 -12.53
N THR A 37 -6.30 7.98 -13.85
CA THR A 37 -5.44 7.37 -14.86
C THR A 37 -4.81 8.47 -15.74
N LEU A 38 -3.48 8.50 -15.86
CA LEU A 38 -2.75 9.47 -16.69
C LEU A 38 -1.58 8.80 -17.41
N GLY A 39 -1.12 9.39 -18.51
CA GLY A 39 0.11 9.00 -19.22
C GLY A 39 1.37 9.60 -18.59
N ASP A 40 1.42 9.64 -17.26
CA ASP A 40 2.40 10.43 -16.50
C ASP A 40 3.30 9.53 -15.65
N ASP A 41 4.57 9.89 -15.47
CA ASP A 41 5.49 9.22 -14.55
C ASP A 41 6.44 10.24 -13.92
N ALA A 42 6.27 10.51 -12.62
CA ALA A 42 7.05 11.50 -11.90
C ALA A 42 8.51 11.07 -11.61
N ILE A 43 8.90 9.83 -11.93
CA ILE A 43 10.26 9.33 -11.71
C ILE A 43 10.97 9.14 -13.05
N MET A 44 10.38 8.39 -13.98
CA MET A 44 10.99 8.08 -15.27
C MET A 44 10.82 9.21 -16.30
N MET A 45 9.67 9.90 -16.27
CA MET A 45 9.29 10.92 -17.25
C MET A 45 8.95 12.25 -16.57
N PHE A 46 9.74 12.64 -15.56
CA PHE A 46 9.50 13.83 -14.77
C PHE A 46 9.40 15.10 -15.64
N GLY A 47 8.36 15.89 -15.41
CA GLY A 47 8.08 17.12 -16.15
C GLY A 47 7.61 16.92 -17.59
N MET A 48 7.32 15.68 -18.00
CA MET A 48 6.87 15.33 -19.35
C MET A 48 5.44 14.76 -19.30
N PRO A 49 4.41 15.62 -19.18
CA PRO A 49 3.03 15.18 -19.07
C PRO A 49 2.58 14.43 -20.33
N ASN A 50 1.88 13.32 -20.11
CA ASN A 50 1.34 12.44 -21.13
C ASN A 50 2.38 11.83 -22.09
N GLN A 51 3.63 11.67 -21.63
CA GLN A 51 4.74 11.06 -22.38
C GLN A 51 5.18 9.69 -21.83
N ALA A 52 4.62 9.25 -20.70
CA ALA A 52 4.81 7.89 -20.19
C ALA A 52 3.74 6.94 -20.75
N MET A 53 3.86 5.65 -20.42
CA MET A 53 2.72 4.74 -20.58
C MET A 53 1.56 5.13 -19.64
N TRP A 54 0.36 4.63 -19.92
CA TRP A 54 -0.78 4.86 -19.04
C TRP A 54 -0.58 4.18 -17.69
N HIS A 55 -0.77 4.95 -16.64
CA HIS A 55 -0.69 4.51 -15.25
C HIS A 55 -2.02 4.74 -14.53
N ASP A 56 -2.42 3.76 -13.73
CA ASP A 56 -3.47 3.92 -12.73
C ASP A 56 -2.83 4.35 -11.41
N PHE A 57 -3.30 5.48 -10.88
CA PHE A 57 -2.78 6.11 -9.67
C PHE A 57 -3.63 5.77 -8.44
N PHE A 58 -2.96 5.64 -7.30
CA PHE A 58 -3.53 5.33 -5.99
C PHE A 58 -2.84 6.16 -4.90
N GLY A 59 -3.53 6.34 -3.77
CA GLY A 59 -3.03 7.15 -2.67
C GLY A 59 -3.27 8.62 -2.95
N ASN A 60 -2.20 9.41 -3.01
CA ASN A 60 -2.30 10.85 -3.22
C ASN A 60 -3.08 11.21 -4.49
N THR A 61 -4.17 11.98 -4.34
CA THR A 61 -5.07 12.31 -5.45
C THR A 61 -4.53 13.35 -6.42
N HIS A 62 -3.43 14.01 -6.05
CA HIS A 62 -2.78 15.07 -6.82
C HIS A 62 -1.52 14.61 -7.57
N THR A 63 -1.28 13.30 -7.62
CA THR A 63 -0.12 12.75 -8.35
C THR A 63 -0.24 13.03 -9.84
N ASP A 64 0.86 13.44 -10.47
CA ASP A 64 1.01 13.76 -11.90
C ASP A 64 2.50 13.71 -12.32
N ALA A 65 2.83 14.07 -13.57
CA ALA A 65 4.20 14.09 -14.07
C ALA A 65 5.15 15.08 -13.37
N PHE A 66 4.64 16.03 -12.58
CA PHE A 66 5.43 17.03 -11.86
C PHE A 66 5.56 16.73 -10.37
N SER A 67 5.01 15.61 -9.91
CA SER A 67 4.94 15.29 -8.50
C SER A 67 6.31 15.10 -7.86
N THR A 68 6.60 15.96 -6.89
CA THR A 68 7.74 15.87 -5.99
C THR A 68 7.26 15.54 -4.58
N ARG A 69 8.20 15.16 -3.70
CA ARG A 69 7.93 15.00 -2.27
C ARG A 69 7.24 16.24 -1.69
N GLU A 70 7.67 17.43 -2.09
CA GLU A 70 7.15 18.69 -1.57
C GLU A 70 5.69 18.89 -1.98
N THR A 71 5.36 18.67 -3.26
CA THR A 71 3.98 18.78 -3.76
C THR A 71 3.05 17.76 -3.11
N LEU A 72 3.49 16.50 -2.96
CA LEU A 72 2.71 15.45 -2.30
C LEU A 72 2.50 15.70 -0.80
N ARG A 73 3.38 16.49 -0.17
CA ARG A 73 3.18 16.91 1.23
C ARG A 73 2.30 18.14 1.38
N GLN A 74 2.21 18.98 0.35
CA GLN A 74 1.34 20.16 0.34
C GLN A 74 -0.11 19.77 0.06
N HIS A 75 -0.33 18.71 -0.71
CA HIS A 75 -1.63 18.16 -1.06
C HIS A 75 -1.76 16.76 -0.49
N GLU A 76 -2.37 16.63 0.70
CA GLU A 76 -2.40 15.38 1.47
C GLU A 76 -3.66 14.54 1.25
N GLU A 77 -4.55 14.96 0.34
CA GLU A 77 -5.72 14.20 -0.05
C GLU A 77 -5.35 12.81 -0.58
N THR A 78 -5.87 11.77 0.06
CA THR A 78 -5.48 10.38 -0.22
C THR A 78 -6.67 9.42 -0.29
N THR A 79 -6.61 8.48 -1.22
CA THR A 79 -7.55 7.36 -1.32
C THR A 79 -7.24 6.21 -0.38
N CYS A 80 -6.13 6.26 0.36
CA CYS A 80 -5.71 5.20 1.28
C CYS A 80 -6.62 5.08 2.52
N ASP A 81 -6.66 3.89 3.10
CA ASP A 81 -7.29 3.60 4.39
C ASP A 81 -6.61 4.36 5.54
N ASN A 82 -5.29 4.50 5.50
CA ASN A 82 -4.55 5.41 6.36
C ASN A 82 -4.52 6.83 5.78
N LYS A 83 -5.31 7.74 6.36
CA LYS A 83 -5.39 9.15 5.91
C LYS A 83 -4.14 9.98 6.22
N ALA A 84 -3.20 9.47 7.01
CA ALA A 84 -1.91 10.12 7.20
C ALA A 84 -0.91 9.80 6.06
N ASP A 85 -1.25 8.87 5.16
CA ASP A 85 -0.40 8.49 4.04
C ASP A 85 -0.69 9.35 2.80
N GLY A 86 0.13 10.39 2.62
CA GLY A 86 0.15 11.25 1.44
C GLY A 86 1.09 10.76 0.33
N SER A 87 1.55 9.51 0.38
CA SER A 87 2.44 8.94 -0.64
C SER A 87 1.68 8.70 -1.95
N ALA A 88 2.41 8.76 -3.06
CA ALA A 88 1.91 8.42 -4.37
C ALA A 88 2.28 6.99 -4.75
N TYR A 89 1.32 6.27 -5.36
CA TYR A 89 1.54 4.94 -5.89
C TYR A 89 0.94 4.80 -7.28
N TRP A 90 1.66 4.19 -8.21
CA TRP A 90 1.10 3.93 -9.54
C TRP A 90 1.60 2.64 -10.18
N ALA A 91 0.77 2.11 -11.06
CA ALA A 91 0.99 0.86 -11.79
C ALA A 91 0.44 1.01 -13.23
N PRO A 92 1.10 0.45 -14.26
CA PRO A 92 0.59 0.42 -15.62
C PRO A 92 -0.89 -0.01 -15.74
N SER A 93 -1.68 0.80 -16.43
CA SER A 93 -3.10 0.55 -16.67
C SER A 93 -3.28 -0.71 -17.50
N GLN A 94 -4.12 -1.61 -17.00
CA GLN A 94 -4.37 -2.88 -17.67
C GLN A 94 -5.47 -2.75 -18.72
N ARG A 95 -5.28 -3.43 -19.85
CA ARG A 95 -6.27 -3.50 -20.94
C ARG A 95 -6.50 -4.93 -21.38
N LEU A 96 -7.75 -5.26 -21.66
CA LEU A 96 -8.12 -6.52 -22.30
C LEU A 96 -7.74 -6.49 -23.80
N PRO A 97 -7.67 -7.67 -24.47
CA PRO A 97 -7.35 -7.75 -25.89
C PRO A 97 -8.31 -6.96 -26.80
N ASP A 98 -9.55 -6.74 -26.36
CA ASP A 98 -10.56 -5.93 -27.06
C ASP A 98 -10.39 -4.40 -26.84
N GLY A 99 -9.37 -3.99 -26.08
CA GLY A 99 -9.06 -2.60 -25.77
C GLY A 99 -9.74 -2.06 -24.51
N THR A 100 -10.61 -2.83 -23.86
CA THR A 100 -11.32 -2.43 -22.64
C THR A 100 -10.34 -2.16 -21.51
N VAL A 101 -10.44 -0.99 -20.88
CA VAL A 101 -9.63 -0.63 -19.71
C VAL A 101 -10.15 -1.38 -18.49
N VAL A 102 -9.26 -2.09 -17.80
CA VAL A 102 -9.57 -2.80 -16.56
C VAL A 102 -9.30 -1.88 -15.38
N LYS A 103 -10.35 -1.25 -14.87
CA LYS A 103 -10.23 -0.37 -13.70
C LYS A 103 -9.91 -1.17 -12.44
N PRO A 104 -8.82 -0.86 -11.72
CA PRO A 104 -8.47 -1.56 -10.50
C PRO A 104 -9.42 -1.20 -9.36
N ALA A 105 -9.74 -2.18 -8.50
CA ALA A 105 -10.58 -1.95 -7.33
C ALA A 105 -9.80 -1.23 -6.21
N TYR A 106 -8.59 -1.72 -5.92
CA TYR A 106 -7.67 -1.14 -4.95
C TYR A 106 -6.24 -1.63 -5.21
N GLN A 107 -5.28 -0.93 -4.63
CA GLN A 107 -3.90 -1.38 -4.49
C GLN A 107 -3.55 -1.53 -3.01
N LYS A 108 -2.88 -2.62 -2.67
CA LYS A 108 -2.26 -2.80 -1.36
C LYS A 108 -0.74 -2.69 -1.50
N THR A 109 -0.16 -1.67 -0.89
CA THR A 109 1.29 -1.52 -0.78
C THR A 109 1.71 -1.98 0.61
N TYR A 110 2.75 -2.81 0.72
CA TYR A 110 3.31 -3.16 2.01
C TYR A 110 4.82 -3.42 1.94
N TYR A 111 5.52 -3.03 3.01
CA TYR A 111 6.89 -3.40 3.30
C TYR A 111 6.88 -4.26 4.54
N GLN A 112 7.45 -5.45 4.44
CA GLN A 112 7.51 -6.39 5.55
C GLN A 112 8.97 -6.71 5.84
N ALA A 113 9.37 -6.51 7.09
CA ALA A 113 10.69 -6.90 7.55
C ALA A 113 10.67 -8.29 8.18
N SER A 114 11.82 -8.94 8.16
CA SER A 114 12.07 -10.17 8.92
C SER A 114 13.39 -10.01 9.67
N LYS A 115 13.56 -10.73 10.78
CA LYS A 115 14.78 -10.68 11.61
C LYS A 115 15.08 -9.28 12.17
N VAL A 116 14.05 -8.56 12.62
CA VAL A 116 14.20 -7.17 13.13
C VAL A 116 15.09 -7.07 14.37
N ASP A 117 15.25 -8.16 15.13
CA ASP A 117 16.19 -8.22 16.26
C ASP A 117 17.65 -8.12 15.79
N ALA A 118 17.96 -8.64 14.59
CA ALA A 118 19.29 -8.57 13.98
C ALA A 118 19.46 -7.34 13.07
N TYR A 119 18.37 -6.87 12.46
CA TYR A 119 18.33 -5.72 11.55
C TYR A 119 17.23 -4.75 11.99
N PRO A 120 17.52 -3.84 12.94
CA PRO A 120 16.55 -2.88 13.44
C PRO A 120 15.94 -2.04 12.31
N LEU A 121 14.65 -1.74 12.43
CA LEU A 121 13.95 -0.92 11.45
C LEU A 121 14.30 0.56 11.59
N HIS A 122 14.38 1.23 10.45
CA HIS A 122 14.47 2.68 10.35
C HIS A 122 13.29 3.22 9.55
N PRO A 123 12.82 4.45 9.83
CA PRO A 123 11.86 5.12 8.96
C PRO A 123 12.37 5.17 7.52
N PHE A 124 11.47 5.06 6.54
CA PHE A 124 11.82 5.29 5.14
C PHE A 124 12.46 6.67 4.98
N PRO A 125 13.54 6.83 4.20
CA PRO A 125 14.10 8.15 3.90
C PRO A 125 13.08 9.10 3.28
N ALA A 126 13.23 10.39 3.56
CA ALA A 126 12.37 11.41 2.99
C ALA A 126 12.56 11.46 1.47
N GLY A 127 11.45 11.39 0.71
CA GLY A 127 11.52 11.45 -0.76
C GLY A 127 12.09 10.17 -1.37
N LEU A 128 12.00 9.05 -0.65
CA LEU A 128 12.31 7.75 -1.21
C LEU A 128 11.45 7.54 -2.47
N SER A 129 12.13 7.41 -3.60
CA SER A 129 11.56 7.03 -4.88
C SER A 129 12.01 5.62 -5.23
N LEU A 130 11.07 4.74 -5.54
CA LEU A 130 11.34 3.36 -5.88
C LEU A 130 10.67 3.03 -7.21
N LEU A 131 11.35 2.23 -8.03
CA LEU A 131 10.81 1.64 -9.26
C LEU A 131 11.03 0.14 -9.19
N ALA A 132 9.96 -0.64 -9.22
CA ALA A 132 10.05 -2.09 -9.16
C ALA A 132 9.59 -2.70 -10.49
N GLY A 133 10.55 -3.24 -11.26
CA GLY A 133 10.36 -4.01 -12.48
C GLY A 133 11.24 -3.53 -13.65
N ASP A 134 10.77 -3.73 -14.88
CA ASP A 134 11.49 -3.56 -16.15
C ASP A 134 10.48 -3.32 -17.30
N HIS A 135 10.38 -2.07 -17.75
CA HIS A 135 9.44 -1.64 -18.79
C HIS A 135 9.80 -2.16 -20.20
N HIS A 136 10.97 -2.75 -20.39
CA HIS A 136 11.35 -3.46 -21.62
C HIS A 136 11.19 -4.99 -21.50
N GLY A 137 10.91 -5.48 -20.30
CA GLY A 137 10.86 -6.90 -20.02
C GLY A 137 9.63 -7.56 -20.64
N SER A 138 9.87 -8.46 -21.59
CA SER A 138 8.86 -9.33 -22.22
C SER A 138 8.80 -10.73 -21.61
N THR A 139 9.59 -10.98 -20.56
CA THR A 139 9.72 -12.28 -19.89
C THR A 139 9.41 -12.17 -18.39
N PRO A 140 9.11 -13.28 -17.70
CA PRO A 140 8.79 -13.25 -16.28
C PRO A 140 9.94 -12.66 -15.45
N ASN A 141 9.66 -11.54 -14.77
CA ASN A 141 10.62 -10.87 -13.90
C ASN A 141 10.69 -11.56 -12.51
N PRO A 142 11.89 -11.80 -11.92
CA PRO A 142 12.04 -12.40 -10.59
C PRO A 142 11.62 -11.48 -9.44
N ILE A 143 11.66 -10.15 -9.60
CA ILE A 143 11.32 -9.16 -8.56
C ILE A 143 9.85 -8.71 -8.61
N SER A 144 9.14 -8.91 -9.73
CA SER A 144 7.72 -8.56 -9.86
C SER A 144 6.93 -9.74 -10.43
N ALA A 145 5.87 -10.17 -9.72
CA ALA A 145 5.01 -11.25 -10.17
C ALA A 145 3.55 -10.80 -10.23
N PHE A 146 2.91 -11.09 -11.36
CA PHE A 146 1.50 -10.80 -11.58
C PHE A 146 0.66 -12.04 -11.48
N TYR A 147 -0.47 -11.91 -10.82
CA TYR A 147 -1.38 -13.02 -10.55
C TYR A 147 -2.78 -12.64 -10.99
N ALA A 148 -3.29 -13.30 -12.01
CA ALA A 148 -4.71 -13.23 -12.35
C ALA A 148 -5.47 -14.22 -11.47
N ARG A 149 -6.50 -13.74 -10.79
CA ARG A 149 -7.40 -14.59 -10.03
C ARG A 149 -8.35 -15.31 -10.99
N THR A 150 -8.23 -16.63 -11.10
CA THR A 150 -9.23 -17.48 -11.74
C THR A 150 -10.03 -18.18 -10.64
N GLY A 151 -11.00 -17.49 -10.02
CA GLY A 151 -11.88 -18.03 -8.97
C GLY A 151 -11.56 -17.63 -7.51
N MET A 152 -12.13 -18.34 -6.52
CA MET A 152 -12.00 -17.96 -5.10
C MET A 152 -10.65 -18.42 -4.53
N ALA A 153 -9.65 -17.53 -4.58
CA ALA A 153 -8.30 -17.77 -4.10
C ALA A 153 -8.02 -17.17 -2.71
N ILE A 154 -7.25 -17.91 -1.90
CA ILE A 154 -6.73 -17.51 -0.58
C ILE A 154 -5.31 -16.98 -0.75
N ALA A 155 -5.00 -15.80 -0.18
CA ALA A 155 -3.64 -15.28 -0.17
C ALA A 155 -2.75 -16.13 0.76
N THR A 156 -1.67 -16.71 0.24
CA THR A 156 -0.71 -17.45 1.07
C THR A 156 0.33 -16.51 1.67
N LYS A 157 0.97 -16.95 2.76
CA LYS A 157 2.03 -16.25 3.50
C LYS A 157 3.24 -15.84 2.64
N SER A 158 3.32 -16.31 1.39
CA SER A 158 4.40 -16.03 0.43
C SER A 158 4.06 -14.94 -0.61
N GLY A 159 2.96 -14.21 -0.44
CA GLY A 159 2.46 -13.27 -1.46
C GLY A 159 1.89 -13.97 -2.71
N ARG A 160 1.98 -15.30 -2.79
CA ARG A 160 1.34 -16.11 -3.83
C ARG A 160 -0.12 -16.33 -3.49
N CYS A 161 -0.99 -16.01 -4.43
CA CYS A 161 -2.40 -16.31 -4.37
C CYS A 161 -2.63 -17.78 -4.78
N ALA A 162 -3.22 -18.59 -3.90
CA ALA A 162 -3.55 -19.99 -4.21
C ALA A 162 -4.77 -20.04 -5.15
N GLY A 163 -4.56 -20.43 -6.41
CA GLY A 163 -5.59 -20.38 -7.46
C GLY A 163 -5.47 -19.16 -8.40
N CYS A 164 -4.39 -18.39 -8.29
CA CYS A 164 -4.06 -17.40 -9.31
C CYS A 164 -3.09 -17.97 -10.35
N VAL A 165 -3.33 -17.65 -11.62
CA VAL A 165 -2.41 -17.93 -12.72
C VAL A 165 -1.38 -16.81 -12.79
N LYS A 166 -0.08 -17.14 -12.83
CA LYS A 166 0.97 -16.14 -13.05
C LYS A 166 0.82 -15.60 -14.47
N LEU A 167 0.53 -14.31 -14.61
CA LEU A 167 0.47 -13.67 -15.92
C LEU A 167 1.90 -13.35 -16.38
N THR A 168 2.22 -13.76 -17.60
CA THR A 168 3.35 -13.20 -18.34
C THR A 168 2.83 -11.92 -18.99
N MET A 169 3.07 -10.78 -18.34
CA MET A 169 2.77 -9.50 -18.96
C MET A 169 3.94 -9.04 -19.81
N PRO A 170 3.69 -8.49 -21.02
CA PRO A 170 4.73 -8.07 -21.97
C PRO A 170 5.50 -6.83 -21.50
N SER A 171 5.14 -6.27 -20.35
CA SER A 171 5.78 -5.14 -19.71
C SER A 171 5.88 -5.51 -18.24
N SER A 172 7.10 -5.63 -17.70
CA SER A 172 7.20 -5.74 -16.25
C SER A 172 6.66 -4.42 -15.68
N LEU A 173 5.74 -4.51 -14.71
CA LEU A 173 5.22 -3.34 -14.00
C LEU A 173 6.38 -2.49 -13.55
N ILE A 174 6.22 -1.18 -13.54
CA ILE A 174 7.01 -0.34 -12.65
C ILE A 174 6.03 0.04 -11.54
N LEU A 175 6.24 -0.52 -10.33
CA LEU A 175 5.58 0.04 -9.15
C LEU A 175 6.42 1.19 -8.67
N ALA A 176 5.83 2.37 -8.73
CA ALA A 176 6.48 3.60 -8.38
C ALA A 176 5.90 4.19 -7.10
N PHE A 177 6.78 4.67 -6.24
CA PHE A 177 6.46 5.11 -4.90
C PHE A 177 7.15 6.43 -4.63
N ASN A 178 6.48 7.39 -4.00
CA ASN A 178 7.13 8.56 -3.44
C ASN A 178 6.69 8.73 -1.98
N PHE A 179 7.60 8.42 -1.04
CA PHE A 179 7.27 8.38 0.38
C PHE A 179 7.38 9.74 1.06
N ARG A 180 6.33 10.05 1.82
CA ARG A 180 6.42 10.92 2.99
C ARG A 180 7.02 10.09 4.13
N THR A 181 8.23 10.42 4.58
CA THR A 181 8.71 9.98 5.91
C THR A 181 7.60 10.17 6.93
N ALA A 182 7.11 9.09 7.52
CA ALA A 182 6.32 9.18 8.74
C ALA A 182 7.25 9.68 9.86
N GLY A 183 6.85 10.76 10.53
CA GLY A 183 7.29 10.99 11.89
C GLY A 183 6.99 9.74 12.71
N THR A 184 7.92 9.43 13.61
CA THR A 184 7.86 8.38 14.63
C THR A 184 6.44 7.99 15.05
N VAL A 185 6.12 6.70 14.92
CA VAL A 185 5.09 6.03 15.74
C VAL A 185 5.59 5.96 17.18
#